data_AF-A0A0T5PAQ9-F1
#
_entry.id   AF-A0A0T5PAQ9-F1
#
_cell.length_a   1.000
_cell.length_b   1.000
_cell.length_c   1.000
_cell.angle_alpha   90.00
_cell.angle_beta   90.00
_cell.angle_gamma   90.00
#
_symmetry.space_group_name_H-M   'P 1'
#
loop_
_entity.id
_entity.type
_entity.pdbx_description
1 polymer ?
#
loop_
_entity_poly.entity_id
_entity_poly.type
_entity_poly.pdbx_seq_one_letter_code
_entity_poly.pdbx_strand_id
1 'polypeptide(L)' 'MLLALIGAAIGALLGAVVARRRKGSMTDMLQYGAVFAIMFALAGLFLTIFIVRASG' A
#
# COMPACT_ATOMS: atom_id res chain seq x y z
N MET A 1 6.51 -12.35 -2.31
CA MET A 1 5.13 -11.87 -2.53
C MET A 1 4.42 -11.45 -1.24
N LEU A 2 4.64 -12.12 -0.10
CA LEU A 2 4.04 -11.75 1.20
C LEU A 2 4.27 -10.28 1.59
N LEU A 3 5.50 -9.76 1.44
CA LEU A 3 5.83 -8.36 1.74
C LEU A 3 5.00 -7.35 0.93
N ALA A 4 4.67 -7.67 -0.33
CA ALA A 4 3.83 -6.82 -1.17
C ALA A 4 2.36 -6.82 -0.68
N LEU A 5 1.84 -7.96 -0.22
CA LEU A 5 0.48 -8.04 0.32
C LEU A 5 0.34 -7.32 1.66
N ILE A 6 1.34 -7.45 2.54
CA ILE A 6 1.40 -6.70 3.81
C ILE A 6 1.48 -5.21 3.52
N GLY A 7 2.34 -4.80 2.58
CA GLY A 7 2.41 -3.42 2.11
C GLY A 7 1.06 -2.93 1.60
N ALA A 8 0.40 -3.68 0.73
CA ALA A 8 -0.90 -3.32 0.16
C ALA A 8 -1.97 -3.09 1.24
N ALA A 9 -2.05 -3.98 2.24
CA ALA A 9 -3.03 -3.87 3.32
C ALA A 9 -2.77 -2.63 4.20
N ILE A 10 -1.51 -2.38 4.56
CA ILE A 10 -1.11 -1.19 5.33
C ILE A 10 -1.40 0.08 4.52
N GLY A 11 -1.05 0.09 3.23
CA GLY A 11 -1.33 1.18 2.31
C GLY A 11 -2.83 1.47 2.21
N ALA A 12 -3.65 0.44 2.01
CA ALA A 12 -5.11 0.60 1.93
C ALA A 12 -5.70 1.27 3.17
N LEU A 13 -5.29 0.81 4.36
CA LEU A 13 -5.75 1.36 5.63
C LEU A 13 -5.30 2.82 5.80
N LEU A 14 -4.03 3.13 5.51
CA LEU A 14 -3.50 4.49 5.60
C LEU A 14 -4.20 5.43 4.61
N GLY A 15 -4.39 5.01 3.36
CA GLY A 15 -5.09 5.80 2.34
C GLY A 15 -6.53 6.10 2.75
N ALA A 16 -7.27 5.09 3.23
CA ALA A 16 -8.63 5.28 3.73
C ALA A 16 -8.69 6.23 4.94
N VAL A 17 -7.73 6.13 5.88
CA VAL A 17 -7.63 7.04 7.03
C VAL A 17 -7.31 8.47 6.59
N VAL A 18 -6.42 8.67 5.62
CA VAL A 18 -6.08 9.99 5.07
C VAL A 18 -7.29 10.63 4.40
N ALA A 19 -8.04 9.88 3.59
CA ALA A 19 -9.30 10.36 3.00
C ALA A 19 -10.34 10.69 4.08
N ARG A 20 -10.45 9.88 5.13
CA ARG A 20 -11.34 10.14 6.27
C ARG A 20 -11.03 11.48 6.94
N ARG A 21 -9.75 11.74 7.19
CA ARG A 21 -9.29 12.99 7.83
C ARG A 21 -9.58 14.21 6.95
N ARG A 22 -9.60 14.03 5.63
CA ARG A 22 -9.98 15.07 4.66
C ARG A 22 -11.49 15.20 4.46
N LYS A 23 -12.31 14.51 5.26
CA LYS A 23 -13.78 14.45 5.13
C LYS A 23 -14.24 13.96 3.74
N GLY A 24 -13.44 13.11 3.09
CA GLY A 24 -13.78 12.51 1.81
C GLY A 24 -14.97 11.55 1.91
N SER A 25 -15.69 11.42 0.81
CA SER A 25 -16.78 10.43 0.63
C SER A 25 -16.26 8.99 0.72
N MET A 26 -17.15 8.00 0.85
CA MET A 26 -16.76 6.58 0.83
C MET A 26 -15.98 6.20 -0.44
N THR A 27 -16.36 6.77 -1.57
CA THR A 27 -15.66 6.67 -2.86
C THR A 27 -14.25 7.24 -2.79
N ASP A 28 -14.05 8.38 -2.12
CA ASP A 28 -12.71 8.96 -1.93
C ASP A 28 -11.84 8.06 -1.05
N MET A 29 -12.42 7.45 -0.01
CA MET A 29 -11.70 6.51 0.86
C MET A 29 -11.24 5.27 0.11
N LEU A 30 -12.08 4.74 -0.78
CA LEU A 30 -11.73 3.61 -1.65
C LEU A 30 -10.63 3.99 -2.64
N GLN A 31 -10.70 5.15 -3.28
CA GLN A 31 -9.67 5.59 -4.23
C GLN A 31 -8.33 5.87 -3.54
N TYR A 32 -8.34 6.62 -2.45
CA TYR A 32 -7.12 6.88 -1.66
C TYR A 32 -6.54 5.58 -1.11
N GLY A 33 -7.39 4.69 -0.58
CA GLY A 33 -6.99 3.36 -0.13
C GLY A 33 -6.32 2.57 -1.25
N ALA A 34 -6.93 2.50 -2.44
CA ALA A 34 -6.38 1.80 -3.59
C ALA A 34 -5.02 2.37 -4.04
N VAL A 35 -4.89 3.70 -4.13
CA VAL A 35 -3.64 4.36 -4.52
C VAL A 35 -2.52 4.03 -3.51
N PHE A 36 -2.79 4.16 -2.22
CA PHE A 36 -1.80 3.85 -1.20
C PHE A 36 -1.48 2.35 -1.15
N ALA A 37 -2.47 1.48 -1.34
CA ALA A 37 -2.26 0.04 -1.41
C ALA A 37 -1.30 -0.32 -2.55
N ILE A 38 -1.50 0.23 -3.75
CA ILE A 38 -0.62 -0.01 -4.90
C ILE A 38 0.79 0.50 -4.61
N MET A 39 0.92 1.72 -4.09
CA MET A 39 2.23 2.31 -3.74
C MET A 39 3.02 1.42 -2.77
N PHE A 40 2.40 0.97 -1.68
CA PHE A 40 3.07 0.12 -0.70
C PHE A 40 3.28 -1.32 -1.21
N ALA A 41 2.37 -1.85 -2.04
CA ALA A 41 2.55 -3.15 -2.66
C ALA A 41 3.79 -3.16 -3.57
N LEU A 42 3.95 -2.12 -4.38
CA LEU A 42 5.12 -1.94 -5.24
C LEU A 42 6.40 -1.81 -4.40
N ALA A 43 6.38 -1.02 -3.33
CA ALA A 43 7.51 -0.93 -2.41
C ALA A 43 7.88 -2.30 -1.81
N GLY A 44 6.90 -3.07 -1.34
CA GLY A 44 7.12 -4.43 -0.81
C GLY A 44 7.61 -5.43 -1.88
N LEU A 45 7.18 -5.28 -3.13
CA LEU A 45 7.68 -6.06 -4.26
C LEU A 45 9.15 -5.77 -4.52
N PHE A 46 9.53 -4.50 -4.65
CA PHE A 46 10.92 -4.10 -4.87
C PHE A 46 11.81 -4.49 -3.69
N LEU A 47 11.33 -4.34 -2.45
CA LEU A 47 12.04 -4.80 -1.26
C LEU A 47 12.27 -6.31 -1.30
N THR A 48 11.26 -7.09 -1.71
CA THR A 48 11.42 -8.55 -1.87
C THR A 48 12.51 -8.87 -2.90
N ILE A 49 12.46 -8.22 -4.06
CA ILE A 49 13.46 -8.42 -5.12
C ILE A 49 14.86 -8.08 -4.59
N PHE A 50 15.00 -6.94 -3.93
CA PHE A 50 16.28 -6.51 -3.37
C PHE A 50 16.84 -7.52 -2.38
N ILE A 51 16.05 -7.97 -1.41
CA ILE A 51 16.47 -8.98 -0.42
C ILE A 51 16.93 -10.25 -1.11
N VAL A 52 16.13 -10.78 -2.05
CA VAL A 52 16.45 -12.02 -2.78
C VAL A 52 17.73 -11.87 -3.60
N ARG A 53 17.95 -10.71 -4.22
CA ARG A 53 19.15 -10.43 -5.04
C ARG A 53 20.40 -10.16 -4.21
N ALA A 54 20.25 -9.56 -3.04
CA ALA A 54 21.35 -9.30 -2.13
C ALA A 54 21.76 -10.55 -1.32
N SER A 55 20.87 -11.52 -1.17
CA SER A 55 21.13 -12.80 -0.49
C SER A 55 21.73 -13.89 -1.37
N GLY A 56 21.87 -13.63 -2.67
CA GLY A 56 22.36 -14.57 -3.69
C GLY A 56 23.80 -14.31 -4.09
#